data_AF-R0M2F7-F1
#
_entry.id   AF-R0M2F7-F1
#
_cell.length_a   1.000
_cell.length_b   1.000
_cell.length_c   1.000
_cell.angle_alpha   90.00
_cell.angle_beta   90.00
_cell.angle_gamma   90.00
#
_symmetry.space_group_name_H-M   'P 1'
#
loop_
_entity.id
_entity.type
_entity.pdbx_description
1 polymer ?
#
loop_
_entity_poly.entity_id
_entity_poly.type
_entity_poly.pdbx_seq_one_letter_code
_entity_poly.pdbx_strand_id
1 'polypeptide(L)'
;MDQSITTKIDVNYFLFLFKHKHLAPRTISKSIISIYKNLKDINLKFIFYIFFNDVCPMIECPGEFENIKNNTKIVDRIGNKIFEEEQPTKYDINLIIKSLKLTNKVYVNADTRLNTTLSPCNALHITNLLLILEKNIADLFFYDTDYFVFINSNLRYLDKINLLKNSESLSPFTLNILLSLKVNDVPNQHIEIYQFLNSIGTCQIENMKKLESKNINHVKLGNDLLYFENQHLKLLYNCFLALYPEIKYTSVKNSNRIKFFKNPLKIDLDVKTLKIYIPVVLENLKNDFPHLKNSLIDVLFRLIYIERLLKNKPAKTEYKLIHSLILDSSQVVVALVGRRFNESLIEGMVKYVPSMFIAFDIALKMYFKSKCVFYLKLMSALLKKYPTRNNFKKIKDHMNYLPPTFIMEFNKKLNLL
;
A
#
# COMPACT_ATOMS: atom_id res chain seq x y z
N MET A 1 43.62 6.12 -29.68
CA MET A 1 42.87 7.02 -28.78
C MET A 1 41.53 7.29 -29.43
N ASP A 2 40.56 6.41 -29.17
CA ASP A 2 39.19 6.55 -29.68
C ASP A 2 38.41 7.49 -28.76
N GLN A 3 38.29 8.76 -29.17
CA GLN A 3 37.31 9.66 -28.57
C GLN A 3 35.96 9.39 -29.23
N SER A 4 35.16 8.55 -28.59
CA SER A 4 33.74 8.40 -28.90
C SER A 4 33.03 9.73 -28.62
N ILE A 5 32.86 10.56 -29.66
CA ILE A 5 31.90 11.66 -29.61
C ILE A 5 30.51 11.00 -29.55
N THR A 6 30.01 10.76 -28.34
CA THR A 6 28.59 10.55 -28.11
C THR A 6 27.92 11.88 -28.41
N THR A 7 27.27 11.97 -29.58
CA THR A 7 26.40 13.10 -29.93
C THR A 7 25.26 13.14 -28.92
N LYS A 8 25.45 13.86 -27.81
CA LYS A 8 24.36 14.22 -26.91
C LYS A 8 23.42 15.12 -27.69
N ILE A 9 22.21 14.62 -27.96
CA ILE A 9 21.15 15.44 -28.52
C ILE A 9 20.69 16.38 -27.41
N ASP A 10 20.69 17.68 -27.69
CA ASP A 10 20.09 18.66 -26.79
C ASP A 10 18.57 18.40 -26.71
N VAL A 11 18.09 18.11 -25.50
CA VAL A 11 16.67 17.81 -25.22
C VAL A 11 15.77 18.97 -25.63
N ASN A 12 16.21 20.21 -25.41
CA ASN A 12 15.45 21.40 -25.80
C ASN A 12 15.36 21.51 -27.32
N TYR A 13 16.43 21.13 -28.03
CA TYR A 13 16.42 21.12 -29.49
C TYR A 13 15.54 20.01 -30.06
N PHE A 14 15.55 18.81 -29.46
CA PHE A 14 14.63 17.74 -29.81
C PHE A 14 13.16 18.16 -29.60
N LEU A 15 12.86 18.77 -28.45
CA LEU A 15 11.53 19.33 -28.14
C LEU A 15 11.13 20.43 -29.13
N PHE A 16 12.05 21.30 -29.51
CA PHE A 16 11.81 22.33 -30.51
C PHE A 16 11.42 21.69 -31.85
N LEU A 17 12.20 20.71 -32.33
CA LEU A 17 11.89 19.99 -33.57
C LEU A 17 10.55 19.27 -33.51
N PHE A 18 10.24 18.63 -32.38
CA PHE A 18 8.97 17.94 -32.18
C PHE A 18 7.77 18.92 -32.20
N LYS A 19 7.82 20.02 -31.46
CA LYS A 19 6.74 21.02 -31.42
C LYS A 19 6.48 21.69 -32.77
N HIS A 20 7.53 21.86 -33.58
CA HIS A 20 7.45 22.60 -34.84
C HIS A 20 7.41 21.69 -36.08
N LYS A 21 7.36 20.35 -35.93
CA LYS A 21 7.44 19.41 -37.05
C LYS A 21 6.38 19.67 -38.14
N HIS A 22 5.24 20.26 -37.79
CA HIS A 22 4.17 20.62 -38.72
C HIS A 22 4.30 21.99 -39.39
N LEU A 23 5.14 22.91 -38.87
CA LEU A 23 5.14 24.33 -39.25
C LEU A 23 6.08 24.68 -40.41
N ALA A 24 7.14 23.90 -40.64
CA ALA A 24 8.09 24.14 -41.75
C ALA A 24 8.74 22.84 -42.24
N PRO A 25 7.98 21.96 -42.94
CA PRO A 25 8.39 20.58 -43.22
C PRO A 25 9.76 20.50 -43.91
N ARG A 26 10.02 21.31 -44.95
CA ARG A 26 11.27 21.18 -45.73
C ARG A 26 12.55 21.50 -44.93
N THR A 27 12.54 22.51 -44.07
CA THR A 27 13.72 22.91 -43.29
C THR A 27 13.88 22.02 -42.07
N ILE A 28 12.78 21.72 -41.38
CA ILE A 28 12.77 20.90 -40.18
C ILE A 28 13.08 19.44 -40.51
N SER A 29 12.53 18.89 -41.60
CA SER A 29 12.85 17.52 -42.08
C SER A 29 14.33 17.36 -42.43
N LYS A 30 14.98 18.37 -43.03
CA LYS A 30 16.43 18.31 -43.30
C LYS A 30 17.25 18.21 -42.01
N SER A 31 16.89 18.99 -40.99
CA SER A 31 17.54 18.94 -39.67
C SER A 31 17.31 17.59 -38.99
N ILE A 32 16.06 17.08 -38.99
CA ILE A 32 15.73 15.78 -38.41
C ILE A 32 16.52 14.66 -39.10
N ILE A 33 16.55 14.64 -40.44
CA ILE A 33 17.29 13.62 -41.22
C ILE A 33 18.79 13.70 -40.92
N SER A 34 19.36 14.91 -40.85
CA SER A 34 20.77 15.11 -40.52
C SER A 34 21.11 14.54 -39.14
N ILE A 35 20.28 14.83 -38.12
CA ILE A 35 20.46 14.30 -36.77
C ILE A 35 20.35 12.77 -36.80
N TYR A 36 19.28 12.22 -37.38
CA TYR A 36 19.04 10.78 -37.43
C TYR A 36 20.20 10.00 -38.07
N LYS A 37 20.74 10.50 -39.20
CA LYS A 37 21.90 9.88 -39.88
C LYS A 37 23.16 9.88 -39.01
N ASN A 38 23.32 10.88 -38.15
CA ASN A 38 24.45 11.02 -37.25
C ASN A 38 24.28 10.26 -35.92
N LEU A 39 23.11 9.67 -35.65
CA LEU A 39 22.91 8.84 -34.47
C LEU A 39 23.64 7.50 -34.62
N LYS A 40 24.40 7.13 -33.59
CA LYS A 40 25.01 5.80 -33.47
C LYS A 40 24.20 4.86 -32.59
N ASP A 41 23.48 5.42 -31.61
CA ASP A 41 22.64 4.65 -30.70
C ASP A 41 21.35 4.22 -31.40
N ILE A 42 21.13 2.91 -31.45
CA ILE A 42 19.98 2.31 -32.13
C ILE A 42 18.65 2.53 -31.40
N ASN A 43 18.67 2.63 -30.07
CA ASN A 43 17.51 2.98 -29.27
C ASN A 43 17.07 4.41 -29.59
N LEU A 44 18.02 5.35 -29.65
CA LEU A 44 17.71 6.74 -30.02
C LEU A 44 17.18 6.84 -31.45
N LYS A 45 17.71 6.06 -32.40
CA LYS A 45 17.15 5.98 -33.75
C LYS A 45 15.70 5.53 -33.76
N PHE A 46 15.36 4.52 -32.96
CA PHE A 46 13.97 4.06 -32.85
C PHE A 46 13.06 5.10 -32.20
N ILE A 47 13.52 5.81 -31.17
CA ILE A 47 12.77 6.93 -30.59
C ILE A 47 12.53 8.03 -31.64
N PHE A 48 13.55 8.40 -32.43
CA PHE A 48 13.37 9.34 -33.53
C PHE A 48 12.36 8.86 -34.57
N TYR A 49 12.37 7.57 -34.90
CA TYR A 49 11.39 6.97 -35.78
C TYR A 49 9.96 7.16 -35.24
N ILE A 50 9.71 6.85 -33.96
CA ILE A 50 8.39 7.03 -33.34
C ILE A 50 7.89 8.47 -33.47
N PHE A 51 8.76 9.46 -33.23
CA PHE A 51 8.34 10.87 -33.15
C PHE A 51 8.22 11.60 -34.49
N PHE A 52 8.97 11.16 -35.50
CA PHE A 52 9.16 11.93 -36.74
C PHE A 52 8.87 11.17 -38.04
N ASN A 53 8.65 9.86 -38.02
CA ASN A 53 8.38 9.11 -39.26
C ASN A 53 7.11 9.60 -39.99
N ASP A 54 6.14 10.12 -39.25
CA ASP A 54 4.91 10.71 -39.78
C ASP A 54 5.17 11.93 -40.69
N VAL A 55 6.19 12.72 -40.38
CA VAL A 55 6.57 13.93 -41.14
C VAL A 55 7.79 13.69 -42.03
N CYS A 56 8.61 12.70 -41.72
CA CYS A 56 9.85 12.37 -42.43
C CYS A 56 9.91 10.87 -42.76
N PRO A 57 9.25 10.42 -43.85
CA PRO A 57 9.21 9.00 -44.23
C PRO A 57 10.58 8.38 -44.56
N MET A 58 11.61 9.21 -44.73
CA MET A 58 13.01 8.75 -44.93
C MET A 58 13.66 8.24 -43.65
N ILE A 59 13.02 8.41 -42.49
CA ILE A 59 13.49 7.85 -41.22
C ILE A 59 13.02 6.40 -41.16
N GLU A 60 13.97 5.48 -41.26
CA GLU A 60 13.68 4.05 -41.21
C GLU A 60 13.66 3.54 -39.77
N CYS A 61 12.81 2.54 -39.52
CA CYS A 61 12.85 1.82 -38.27
C CYS A 61 14.09 0.91 -38.27
N PRO A 62 14.91 0.90 -37.20
CA PRO A 62 15.98 -0.08 -37.11
C PRO A 62 15.42 -1.51 -37.08
N GLY A 63 16.06 -2.44 -37.80
CA GLY A 63 15.53 -3.79 -38.03
C GLY A 63 15.25 -4.59 -36.75
N GLU A 64 16.02 -4.34 -35.70
CA GLU A 64 15.90 -4.93 -34.36
C GLU A 64 14.57 -4.57 -33.67
N PHE A 65 13.97 -3.45 -34.07
CA PHE A 65 12.73 -2.91 -33.50
C PHE A 65 11.51 -3.05 -34.41
N GLU A 66 11.61 -3.77 -35.54
CA GLU A 66 10.47 -4.02 -36.43
C GLU A 66 9.31 -4.74 -35.72
N ASN A 67 9.59 -5.56 -34.71
CA ASN A 67 8.54 -6.21 -33.93
C ASN A 67 7.77 -5.22 -33.03
N ILE A 68 8.47 -4.33 -32.32
CA ILE A 68 7.84 -3.33 -31.44
C ILE A 68 7.13 -2.24 -32.23
N LYS A 69 7.63 -1.89 -33.41
CA LYS A 69 6.97 -0.95 -34.34
C LYS A 69 5.54 -1.36 -34.67
N ASN A 70 5.28 -2.67 -34.79
CA ASN A 70 3.94 -3.18 -35.10
C ASN A 70 3.01 -3.22 -33.88
N ASN A 71 3.53 -2.99 -32.67
CA ASN A 71 2.71 -2.82 -31.49
C ASN A 71 2.29 -1.35 -31.35
N THR A 72 1.18 -0.99 -31.99
CA THR A 72 0.64 0.37 -31.98
C THR A 72 0.38 0.89 -30.56
N LYS A 73 -0.08 0.04 -29.64
CA LYS A 73 -0.30 0.44 -28.23
C LYS A 73 0.99 0.97 -27.61
N ILE A 74 2.07 0.21 -27.68
CA ILE A 74 3.35 0.61 -27.08
C ILE A 74 3.93 1.83 -27.80
N VAL A 75 3.89 1.84 -29.13
CA VAL A 75 4.41 2.98 -29.94
C VAL A 75 3.65 4.26 -29.64
N ASP A 76 2.31 4.22 -29.64
CA ASP A 76 1.46 5.36 -29.31
C ASP A 76 1.68 5.81 -27.87
N ARG A 77 1.86 4.86 -26.94
CA ARG A 77 2.13 5.18 -25.54
C ARG A 77 3.46 5.93 -25.41
N ILE A 78 4.51 5.47 -26.08
CA ILE A 78 5.82 6.14 -26.10
C ILE A 78 5.69 7.54 -26.72
N GLY A 79 5.01 7.65 -27.86
CA GLY A 79 4.82 8.92 -28.58
C GLY A 79 4.03 9.97 -27.79
N ASN A 80 3.01 9.55 -27.03
CA ASN A 80 2.16 10.48 -26.30
C ASN A 80 2.73 10.83 -24.92
N LYS A 81 3.35 9.88 -24.19
CA LYS A 81 3.68 10.04 -22.77
C LYS A 81 5.07 10.55 -22.45
N ILE A 82 6.03 10.50 -23.36
CA ILE A 82 7.39 11.05 -23.09
C ILE A 82 7.33 12.55 -22.73
N PHE A 83 6.28 13.27 -23.14
CA PHE A 83 6.13 14.71 -22.90
C PHE A 83 4.99 15.10 -21.96
N GLU A 84 4.20 14.13 -21.50
CA GLU A 84 3.09 14.39 -20.56
C GLU A 84 3.53 14.13 -19.13
N GLU A 85 3.14 14.99 -18.19
CA GLU A 85 3.26 14.67 -16.76
C GLU A 85 2.46 13.41 -16.44
N GLU A 86 3.05 12.50 -15.66
CA GLU A 86 2.38 11.28 -15.22
C GLU A 86 1.14 11.60 -14.41
N GLN A 87 -0.02 11.48 -15.05
CA GLN A 87 -1.29 11.36 -14.35
C GLN A 87 -1.26 10.08 -13.50
N PRO A 88 -1.58 10.15 -12.19
CA PRO A 88 -1.60 8.98 -11.32
C PRO A 88 -2.69 8.02 -11.77
N THR A 89 -2.31 6.98 -12.51
CA THR A 89 -3.22 5.89 -12.88
C THR A 89 -3.54 5.07 -11.65
N LYS A 90 -4.84 4.87 -11.41
CA LYS A 90 -5.36 4.15 -10.24
C LYS A 90 -5.29 2.64 -10.48
N TYR A 91 -4.08 2.07 -10.44
CA TYR A 91 -3.89 0.62 -10.45
C TYR A 91 -4.28 0.02 -9.09
N ASP A 92 -5.07 -1.05 -9.12
CA ASP A 92 -5.34 -1.89 -7.95
C ASP A 92 -4.16 -2.85 -7.71
N ILE A 93 -3.81 -3.09 -6.44
CA ILE A 93 -2.77 -4.04 -6.03
C ILE A 93 -3.04 -5.45 -6.57
N ASN A 94 -4.31 -5.86 -6.65
CA ASN A 94 -4.67 -7.16 -7.20
C ASN A 94 -4.33 -7.27 -8.69
N LEU A 95 -4.57 -6.17 -9.44
CA LEU A 95 -4.24 -6.11 -10.86
C LEU A 95 -2.72 -6.11 -11.07
N ILE A 96 -1.98 -5.37 -10.25
CA ILE A 96 -0.50 -5.37 -10.28
C ILE A 96 0.04 -6.79 -10.03
N ILE A 97 -0.39 -7.46 -8.96
CA ILE A 97 0.06 -8.81 -8.63
C ILE A 97 -0.29 -9.79 -9.77
N LYS A 98 -1.50 -9.69 -10.34
CA LYS A 98 -1.93 -10.52 -11.46
C LYS A 98 -1.04 -10.29 -12.68
N SER A 99 -0.83 -9.04 -13.09
CA SER A 99 -0.01 -8.68 -14.25
C SER A 99 1.44 -9.14 -14.10
N LEU A 100 2.07 -8.92 -12.94
CA LEU A 100 3.43 -9.37 -12.68
C LEU A 100 3.58 -10.90 -12.80
N LYS A 101 2.57 -11.64 -12.32
CA LYS A 101 2.55 -13.11 -12.30
C LYS A 101 2.15 -13.76 -13.61
N LEU A 102 1.69 -13.00 -14.61
CA LEU A 102 1.52 -13.51 -15.96
C LEU A 102 2.90 -13.94 -16.47
N THR A 103 3.16 -15.24 -16.40
CA THR A 103 4.43 -15.87 -16.76
C THR A 103 4.10 -17.04 -17.65
N ASN A 104 4.50 -17.00 -18.94
CA ASN A 104 4.46 -18.02 -20.00
C ASN A 104 3.22 -18.94 -20.15
N LYS A 105 2.19 -18.86 -19.29
CA LYS A 105 1.04 -19.77 -19.25
C LYS A 105 0.02 -19.49 -20.35
N VAL A 106 0.13 -18.36 -21.03
CA VAL A 106 -0.88 -17.89 -21.99
C VAL A 106 -0.58 -18.35 -23.43
N TYR A 107 0.64 -18.80 -23.74
CA TYR A 107 1.03 -19.10 -25.13
C TYR A 107 0.65 -20.49 -25.65
N VAL A 108 -0.22 -21.23 -24.93
CA VAL A 108 -0.83 -22.44 -25.50
C VAL A 108 -2.15 -22.12 -26.22
N ASN A 109 -2.83 -21.00 -25.93
CA ASN A 109 -4.19 -20.74 -26.41
C ASN A 109 -4.47 -19.31 -26.92
N ALA A 110 -3.58 -18.71 -27.72
CA ALA A 110 -3.91 -17.45 -28.41
C ALA A 110 -3.53 -17.51 -29.89
N ASP A 111 -4.51 -17.92 -30.68
CA ASP A 111 -4.61 -17.79 -32.11
C ASP A 111 -4.03 -16.46 -32.66
N THR A 112 -3.28 -16.59 -33.75
CA THR A 112 -3.29 -15.72 -34.95
C THR A 112 -2.77 -14.27 -34.93
N ARG A 113 -2.19 -13.71 -33.85
CA ARG A 113 -1.69 -12.30 -33.89
C ARG A 113 -0.18 -12.06 -33.82
N LEU A 114 0.64 -13.06 -33.48
CA LEU A 114 2.11 -12.94 -33.45
C LEU A 114 2.76 -14.20 -34.04
N ASN A 115 2.52 -14.48 -35.32
CA ASN A 115 3.26 -15.50 -36.10
C ASN A 115 4.71 -15.08 -36.41
N THR A 116 5.31 -14.23 -35.58
CA THR A 116 6.69 -13.76 -35.76
C THR A 116 7.57 -14.42 -34.70
N THR A 117 8.41 -15.35 -35.13
CA THR A 117 9.54 -15.81 -34.31
C THR A 117 10.46 -14.62 -34.06
N LEU A 118 10.40 -14.03 -32.87
CA LEU A 118 11.30 -12.97 -32.47
C LEU A 118 12.66 -13.57 -32.10
N SER A 119 13.73 -13.12 -32.76
CA SER A 119 15.07 -13.62 -32.43
C SER A 119 15.43 -13.24 -30.99
N PRO A 120 16.13 -14.10 -30.22
CA PRO A 120 16.52 -13.76 -28.85
C PRO A 120 17.40 -12.51 -28.77
N CYS A 121 18.21 -12.24 -29.80
CA CYS A 121 19.00 -11.02 -29.90
C CYS A 121 18.10 -9.79 -30.02
N ASN A 122 17.07 -9.81 -30.88
CA ASN A 122 16.13 -8.69 -31.01
C ASN A 122 15.30 -8.53 -29.73
N ALA A 123 14.89 -9.64 -29.11
CA ALA A 123 14.21 -9.61 -27.81
C ALA A 123 15.04 -8.90 -26.74
N LEU A 124 16.37 -9.14 -26.70
CA LEU A 124 17.28 -8.45 -25.78
C LEU A 124 17.38 -6.95 -26.07
N HIS A 125 17.51 -6.54 -27.34
CA HIS A 125 17.53 -5.12 -27.71
C HIS A 125 16.23 -4.42 -27.33
N ILE A 126 15.08 -5.03 -27.65
CA ILE A 126 13.76 -4.53 -27.26
C ILE A 126 13.64 -4.45 -25.73
N THR A 127 14.12 -5.47 -25.01
CA THR A 127 14.07 -5.48 -23.54
C THR A 127 14.86 -4.32 -22.95
N ASN A 128 16.09 -4.09 -23.42
CA ASN A 128 16.91 -2.97 -22.96
C ASN A 128 16.23 -1.62 -23.23
N LEU A 129 15.67 -1.43 -24.41
CA LEU A 129 14.90 -0.23 -24.75
C LEU A 129 13.71 -0.04 -23.80
N LEU A 130 12.89 -1.08 -23.60
CA LEU A 130 11.69 -1.01 -22.75
C LEU A 130 12.05 -0.70 -21.30
N LEU A 131 13.13 -1.28 -20.76
CA LEU A 131 13.61 -0.98 -19.41
C LEU A 131 14.07 0.47 -19.26
N ILE A 132 14.71 1.05 -20.28
CA ILE A 132 15.07 2.48 -20.29
C ILE A 132 13.80 3.34 -20.30
N LEU A 133 12.81 2.97 -21.11
CA LEU A 133 11.57 3.73 -21.24
C LEU A 133 10.69 3.66 -19.98
N GLU A 134 10.67 2.53 -19.28
CA GLU A 134 9.88 2.34 -18.06
C GLU A 134 10.34 3.24 -16.90
N LYS A 135 11.58 3.76 -16.94
CA LYS A 135 12.05 4.80 -16.01
C LYS A 135 11.32 6.15 -16.21
N ASN A 136 10.84 6.42 -17.42
CA ASN A 136 10.15 7.67 -17.78
C ASN A 136 8.64 7.49 -18.00
N ILE A 137 8.19 6.26 -18.24
CA ILE A 137 6.80 5.87 -18.44
C ILE A 137 6.50 4.71 -17.49
N ALA A 138 6.21 5.01 -16.23
CA ALA A 138 6.13 4.05 -15.14
C ALA A 138 5.02 3.00 -15.32
N ASP A 139 4.01 3.29 -16.15
CA ASP A 139 2.90 2.39 -16.43
C ASP A 139 3.03 1.59 -17.72
N LEU A 140 4.17 1.68 -18.43
CA LEU A 140 4.37 1.06 -19.74
C LEU A 140 4.13 -0.46 -19.73
N PHE A 141 4.65 -1.18 -18.73
CA PHE A 141 4.42 -2.61 -18.56
C PHE A 141 2.94 -2.96 -18.33
N PHE A 142 2.22 -2.13 -17.58
CA PHE A 142 0.80 -2.38 -17.29
C PHE A 142 -0.10 -1.99 -18.45
N TYR A 143 0.37 -1.12 -19.36
CA TYR A 143 -0.36 -0.71 -20.55
C TYR A 143 -0.51 -1.85 -21.58
N ASP A 144 0.52 -2.68 -21.75
CA ASP A 144 0.46 -3.86 -22.62
C ASP A 144 1.24 -5.06 -22.04
N THR A 145 0.75 -5.60 -20.92
CA THR A 145 1.40 -6.70 -20.21
C THR A 145 1.63 -7.93 -21.11
N ASP A 146 0.72 -8.25 -22.02
CA ASP A 146 0.84 -9.41 -22.90
C ASP A 146 2.07 -9.30 -23.81
N TYR A 147 2.33 -8.11 -24.35
CA TYR A 147 3.52 -7.86 -25.15
C TYR A 147 4.82 -7.97 -24.35
N PHE A 148 4.84 -7.45 -23.12
CA PHE A 148 6.02 -7.60 -22.27
C PHE A 148 6.30 -9.08 -21.91
N VAL A 149 5.25 -9.86 -21.66
CA VAL A 149 5.36 -11.31 -21.45
C VAL A 149 5.85 -12.03 -22.71
N PHE A 150 5.38 -11.62 -23.90
CA PHE A 150 5.89 -12.11 -25.19
C PHE A 150 7.40 -11.90 -25.30
N ILE A 151 7.88 -10.67 -25.08
CA ILE A 151 9.31 -10.34 -25.14
C ILE A 151 10.10 -11.16 -24.14
N ASN A 152 9.66 -11.25 -22.88
CA ASN A 152 10.31 -12.06 -21.84
C ASN A 152 10.38 -13.55 -22.22
N SER A 153 9.35 -14.09 -22.88
CA SER A 153 9.34 -15.49 -23.31
C SER A 153 10.39 -15.81 -24.38
N ASN A 154 10.80 -14.82 -25.19
CA ASN A 154 11.79 -14.95 -26.26
C ASN A 154 13.23 -14.64 -25.80
N LEU A 155 13.44 -14.13 -24.59
CA LEU A 155 14.77 -13.92 -24.03
C LEU A 155 15.46 -15.24 -23.69
N ARG A 156 16.77 -15.34 -23.95
CA ARG A 156 17.56 -16.48 -23.47
C ARG A 156 17.61 -16.46 -21.95
N TYR A 157 17.66 -17.65 -21.36
CA TYR A 157 17.70 -17.79 -19.91
C TYR A 157 18.88 -17.05 -19.26
N LEU A 158 20.07 -17.13 -19.88
CA LEU A 158 21.26 -16.43 -19.41
C LEU A 158 21.12 -14.90 -19.48
N ASP A 159 20.46 -14.38 -20.51
CA ASP A 159 20.26 -12.94 -20.68
C ASP A 159 19.35 -12.40 -19.57
N LYS A 160 18.31 -13.15 -19.18
CA LYS A 160 17.44 -12.79 -18.05
C LYS A 160 18.22 -12.65 -16.74
N ILE A 161 19.11 -13.59 -16.46
CA ILE A 161 19.95 -13.56 -15.25
C ILE A 161 20.90 -12.36 -15.29
N ASN A 162 21.52 -12.09 -16.44
CA ASN A 162 22.45 -10.97 -16.61
C ASN A 162 21.75 -9.62 -16.47
N LEU A 163 20.55 -9.46 -17.05
CA LEU A 163 19.74 -8.25 -16.90
C LEU A 163 19.44 -7.96 -15.41
N LEU A 164 19.06 -8.99 -14.64
CA LEU A 164 18.72 -8.83 -13.22
C LEU A 164 19.93 -8.63 -12.30
N LYS A 165 21.09 -9.15 -12.67
CA LYS A 165 22.35 -8.90 -11.94
C LYS A 165 22.80 -7.46 -12.11
N ASN A 166 22.63 -6.90 -13.31
CA ASN A 166 23.07 -5.56 -13.68
C ASN A 166 22.02 -4.47 -13.46
N SER A 167 20.79 -4.83 -13.04
CA SER A 167 19.73 -3.86 -12.77
C SER A 167 19.97 -3.11 -11.46
N GLU A 168 20.19 -1.81 -11.53
CA GLU A 168 20.32 -0.93 -10.35
C GLU A 168 18.99 -0.78 -9.59
N SER A 169 17.86 -0.73 -10.30
CA SER A 169 16.52 -0.65 -9.72
C SER A 169 15.57 -1.66 -10.36
N LEU A 170 14.57 -2.08 -9.58
CA LEU A 170 13.53 -2.99 -10.05
C LEU A 170 12.33 -2.20 -10.56
N SER A 171 11.99 -2.48 -11.81
CA SER A 171 10.78 -2.04 -12.49
C SER A 171 9.76 -3.18 -12.63
N PRO A 172 8.48 -2.91 -12.95
CA PRO A 172 7.50 -3.96 -13.21
C PRO A 172 7.97 -4.99 -14.24
N PHE A 173 8.63 -4.57 -15.33
CA PHE A 173 9.17 -5.52 -16.29
C PHE A 173 10.31 -6.38 -15.71
N THR A 174 11.25 -5.80 -14.96
CA THR A 174 12.29 -6.61 -14.29
C THR A 174 11.69 -7.61 -13.31
N LEU A 175 10.62 -7.26 -12.60
CA LEU A 175 9.90 -8.18 -11.72
C LEU A 175 9.24 -9.32 -12.50
N ASN A 176 8.69 -9.05 -13.68
CA ASN A 176 8.17 -10.09 -14.56
C ASN A 176 9.28 -11.03 -15.07
N ILE A 177 10.45 -10.50 -15.43
CA ILE A 177 11.63 -11.30 -15.78
C ILE A 177 12.07 -12.16 -14.59
N LEU A 178 12.18 -11.55 -13.40
CA LEU A 178 12.53 -12.21 -12.14
C LEU A 178 11.60 -13.38 -11.82
N LEU A 179 10.29 -13.20 -11.97
CA LEU A 179 9.29 -14.24 -11.74
C LEU A 179 9.32 -15.38 -12.77
N SER A 180 9.97 -15.19 -13.92
CA SER A 180 10.16 -16.24 -14.93
C SER A 180 11.35 -17.17 -14.65
N LEU A 181 12.18 -16.85 -13.64
CA LEU A 181 13.33 -17.67 -13.25
C LEU A 181 12.96 -18.79 -12.27
N LYS A 182 13.77 -19.85 -12.27
CA LYS A 182 13.74 -20.87 -11.21
C LYS A 182 14.38 -20.30 -9.94
N VAL A 183 13.90 -20.73 -8.77
CA VAL A 183 14.35 -20.23 -7.45
C VAL A 183 15.88 -20.21 -7.30
N ASN A 184 16.56 -21.25 -7.80
CA ASN A 184 18.01 -21.42 -7.64
C ASN A 184 18.83 -20.47 -8.53
N ASP A 185 18.21 -19.86 -9.55
CA ASP A 185 18.86 -18.99 -10.52
C ASP A 185 18.57 -17.49 -10.25
N VAL A 186 17.75 -17.21 -9.23
CA VAL A 186 17.42 -15.84 -8.82
C VAL A 186 18.64 -15.18 -8.18
N PRO A 187 19.07 -13.98 -8.64
CA PRO A 187 20.15 -13.26 -7.99
C PRO A 187 19.90 -13.03 -6.50
N ASN A 188 20.90 -13.28 -5.65
CA ASN A 188 20.78 -13.18 -4.19
C ASN A 188 20.23 -11.83 -3.71
N GLN A 189 20.53 -10.74 -4.43
CA GLN A 189 20.01 -9.41 -4.09
C GLN A 189 18.49 -9.32 -4.18
N HIS A 190 17.85 -10.11 -5.04
CA HIS A 190 16.41 -10.07 -5.34
C HIS A 190 15.62 -11.27 -4.76
N ILE A 191 16.26 -12.15 -3.99
CA ILE A 191 15.65 -13.41 -3.55
C ILE A 191 14.43 -13.19 -2.63
N GLU A 192 14.49 -12.21 -1.73
CA GLU A 192 13.39 -11.92 -0.81
C GLU A 192 12.16 -11.40 -1.57
N ILE A 193 12.38 -10.54 -2.57
CA ILE A 193 11.31 -9.99 -3.42
C ILE A 193 10.68 -11.11 -4.25
N TYR A 194 11.50 -11.98 -4.86
CA TYR A 194 11.02 -13.14 -5.59
C TYR A 194 10.18 -14.08 -4.72
N GLN A 195 10.65 -14.39 -3.51
CA GLN A 195 9.92 -15.25 -2.58
C GLN A 195 8.62 -14.58 -2.10
N PHE A 196 8.65 -13.26 -1.87
CA PHE A 196 7.48 -12.47 -1.52
C PHE A 196 6.42 -12.52 -2.61
N LEU A 197 6.80 -12.13 -3.84
CA LEU A 197 5.91 -12.13 -4.99
C LEU A 197 5.33 -13.52 -5.26
N ASN A 198 6.13 -14.59 -5.17
CA ASN A 198 5.63 -15.96 -5.32
C ASN A 198 4.67 -16.41 -4.21
N SER A 199 4.78 -15.81 -3.02
CA SER A 199 3.94 -16.17 -1.87
C SER A 199 2.60 -15.42 -1.80
N ILE A 200 2.53 -14.20 -2.34
CA ILE A 200 1.30 -13.37 -2.33
C ILE A 200 0.32 -13.75 -3.45
N GLY A 201 -0.94 -13.32 -3.38
CA GLY A 201 -1.96 -13.62 -4.41
C GLY A 201 -2.91 -14.77 -4.06
N THR A 202 -2.81 -15.31 -2.85
CA THR A 202 -3.86 -16.13 -2.21
C THR A 202 -4.42 -15.39 -0.98
N CYS A 203 -5.21 -16.06 -0.14
CA CYS A 203 -5.70 -15.46 1.10
C CYS A 203 -4.54 -15.10 2.04
N GLN A 204 -4.73 -14.09 2.91
CA GLN A 204 -3.67 -13.54 3.74
C GLN A 204 -2.97 -14.60 4.62
N ILE A 205 -3.75 -15.47 5.27
CA ILE A 205 -3.23 -16.51 6.15
C ILE A 205 -2.32 -17.48 5.38
N GLU A 206 -2.69 -17.86 4.16
CA GLU A 206 -1.86 -18.71 3.31
C GLU A 206 -0.58 -18.00 2.88
N ASN A 207 -0.69 -16.71 2.50
CA ASN A 207 0.47 -15.89 2.15
C ASN A 207 1.45 -15.85 3.34
N MET A 208 0.97 -15.61 4.57
CA MET A 208 1.80 -15.61 5.78
C MET A 208 2.49 -16.94 6.02
N LYS A 209 1.77 -18.07 5.89
CA LYS A 209 2.35 -19.42 6.04
C LYS A 209 3.46 -19.69 5.02
N LYS A 210 3.20 -19.36 3.74
CA LYS A 210 4.18 -19.50 2.66
C LYS A 210 5.44 -18.70 2.97
N LEU A 211 5.28 -17.44 3.36
CA LEU A 211 6.41 -16.56 3.70
C LEU A 211 7.19 -17.06 4.92
N GLU A 212 6.52 -17.59 5.95
CA GLU A 212 7.21 -18.19 7.10
C GLU A 212 8.06 -19.40 6.72
N SER A 213 7.58 -20.25 5.82
CA SER A 213 8.34 -21.41 5.33
C SER A 213 9.59 -21.04 4.54
N LYS A 214 9.69 -19.79 4.06
CA LYS A 214 10.80 -19.30 3.23
C LYS A 214 11.89 -18.57 4.02
N ASN A 215 11.70 -18.36 5.33
CA ASN A 215 12.64 -17.65 6.20
C ASN A 215 13.13 -16.30 5.64
N ILE A 216 12.20 -15.51 5.09
CA ILE A 216 12.50 -14.23 4.45
C ILE A 216 13.04 -13.20 5.44
N ASN A 217 14.09 -12.48 5.05
CA ASN A 217 14.53 -11.27 5.75
C ASN A 217 13.53 -10.13 5.49
N HIS A 218 12.49 -10.09 6.31
CA HIS A 218 11.41 -9.11 6.23
C HIS A 218 11.87 -7.65 6.42
N VAL A 219 12.97 -7.39 7.13
CA VAL A 219 13.52 -6.02 7.26
C VAL A 219 14.11 -5.57 5.93
N LYS A 220 14.95 -6.41 5.32
CA LYS A 220 15.51 -6.15 3.99
C LYS A 220 14.40 -5.97 2.96
N LEU A 221 13.47 -6.93 2.88
CA LEU A 221 12.31 -6.85 1.99
C LEU A 221 11.49 -5.56 2.19
N GLY A 222 11.25 -5.17 3.45
CA GLY A 222 10.53 -3.94 3.76
C GLY A 222 11.22 -2.70 3.20
N ASN A 223 12.55 -2.61 3.33
CA ASN A 223 13.33 -1.52 2.74
C ASN A 223 13.29 -1.55 1.21
N ASP A 224 13.51 -2.72 0.60
CA ASP A 224 13.51 -2.85 -0.86
C ASP A 224 12.16 -2.41 -1.46
N LEU A 225 11.05 -2.81 -0.84
CA LEU A 225 9.69 -2.43 -1.29
C LEU A 225 9.37 -0.95 -1.03
N LEU A 226 9.86 -0.37 0.06
CA LEU A 226 9.63 1.04 0.43
C LEU A 226 10.31 2.00 -0.55
N TYR A 227 11.52 1.64 -1.01
CA TYR A 227 12.35 2.46 -1.87
C TYR A 227 12.19 2.17 -3.37
N PHE A 228 11.18 1.40 -3.78
CA PHE A 228 10.87 1.28 -5.20
C PHE A 228 10.61 2.66 -5.83
N GLU A 229 11.31 2.94 -6.93
CA GLU A 229 11.15 4.18 -7.68
C GLU A 229 9.76 4.24 -8.34
N ASN A 230 9.32 3.10 -8.91
CA ASN A 230 8.04 2.98 -9.58
C ASN A 230 6.87 3.08 -8.58
N GLN A 231 5.99 4.07 -8.79
CA GLN A 231 4.88 4.37 -7.87
C GLN A 231 3.86 3.22 -7.76
N HIS A 232 3.63 2.46 -8.85
CA HIS A 232 2.72 1.32 -8.81
C HIS A 232 3.28 0.20 -7.94
N LEU A 233 4.59 -0.07 -8.02
CA LEU A 233 5.24 -1.07 -7.18
C LEU A 233 5.25 -0.71 -5.70
N LYS A 234 5.19 0.58 -5.33
CA LYS A 234 5.04 0.99 -3.92
C LYS A 234 3.76 0.44 -3.29
N LEU A 235 2.73 0.09 -4.06
CA LEU A 235 1.53 -0.57 -3.53
C LEU A 235 1.84 -1.97 -2.96
N LEU A 236 2.91 -2.64 -3.41
CA LEU A 236 3.40 -3.89 -2.83
C LEU A 236 3.86 -3.71 -1.38
N TYR A 237 4.35 -2.52 -1.01
CA TYR A 237 4.70 -2.21 0.37
C TYR A 237 3.48 -2.25 1.30
N ASN A 238 2.32 -1.77 0.84
CA ASN A 238 1.08 -1.87 1.61
C ASN A 238 0.66 -3.33 1.82
N CYS A 239 0.80 -4.17 0.78
CA CYS A 239 0.57 -5.61 0.89
C CYS A 239 1.54 -6.25 1.90
N PHE A 240 2.81 -5.85 1.88
CA PHE A 240 3.82 -6.29 2.83
C PHE A 240 3.47 -5.88 4.28
N LEU A 241 3.05 -4.64 4.51
CA LEU A 241 2.65 -4.16 5.84
C LEU A 241 1.41 -4.89 6.39
N ALA A 242 0.49 -5.33 5.53
CA ALA A 242 -0.62 -6.17 5.96
C ALA A 242 -0.14 -7.55 6.47
N LEU A 243 0.99 -8.06 5.97
CA LEU A 243 1.55 -9.36 6.32
C LEU A 243 2.60 -9.28 7.46
N TYR A 244 3.25 -8.13 7.60
CA TYR A 244 4.25 -7.82 8.63
C TYR A 244 3.94 -6.47 9.31
N PRO A 245 2.78 -6.34 9.98
CA PRO A 245 2.38 -5.07 10.59
C PRO A 245 3.37 -4.57 11.65
N GLU A 246 4.20 -5.45 12.21
CA GLU A 246 5.21 -5.12 13.22
C GLU A 246 6.27 -4.15 12.69
N ILE A 247 6.57 -4.19 11.39
CA ILE A 247 7.57 -3.31 10.76
C ILE A 247 7.18 -1.84 10.92
N LYS A 248 5.89 -1.51 10.76
CA LYS A 248 5.37 -0.15 10.92
C LYS A 248 5.62 0.42 12.33
N TYR A 249 5.73 -0.45 13.33
CA TYR A 249 5.89 -0.09 14.72
C TYR A 249 7.27 -0.48 15.27
N THR A 250 8.28 -0.63 14.39
CA THR A 250 9.67 -0.99 14.75
C THR A 250 9.76 -2.15 15.74
N SER A 251 8.90 -3.14 15.51
CA SER A 251 8.64 -4.23 16.44
C SER A 251 9.20 -5.54 15.89
N VAL A 252 9.72 -6.38 16.79
CA VAL A 252 10.10 -7.76 16.44
C VAL A 252 8.85 -8.50 15.99
N LYS A 253 8.99 -9.26 14.90
CA LYS A 253 7.96 -10.17 14.39
C LYS A 253 7.40 -11.05 15.51
N ASN A 254 6.08 -11.08 15.66
CA ASN A 254 5.42 -11.92 16.66
C ASN A 254 5.21 -13.34 16.10
N SER A 255 5.64 -14.35 16.86
CA SER A 255 5.48 -15.77 16.49
C SER A 255 4.02 -16.23 16.43
N ASN A 256 3.12 -15.59 17.19
CA ASN A 256 1.70 -15.90 17.25
C ASN A 256 0.86 -15.21 16.17
N ARG A 257 1.45 -14.42 15.28
CA ARG A 257 0.71 -13.61 14.29
C ARG A 257 -0.31 -14.40 13.48
N ILE A 258 0.04 -15.59 12.98
CA ILE A 258 -0.89 -16.42 12.20
C ILE A 258 -2.09 -16.85 13.06
N LYS A 259 -1.87 -17.12 14.35
CA LYS A 259 -2.94 -17.43 15.30
C LYS A 259 -3.86 -16.23 15.50
N PHE A 260 -3.31 -15.01 15.52
CA PHE A 260 -4.09 -13.78 15.62
C PHE A 260 -4.96 -13.53 14.38
N PHE A 261 -4.41 -13.73 13.18
CA PHE A 261 -5.21 -13.60 11.94
C PHE A 261 -6.27 -14.68 11.80
N LYS A 262 -5.98 -15.93 12.19
CA LYS A 262 -6.97 -17.03 12.19
C LYS A 262 -8.07 -16.83 13.22
N ASN A 263 -7.70 -16.38 14.42
CA ASN A 263 -8.65 -16.09 15.46
C ASN A 263 -8.33 -14.71 16.06
N PRO A 264 -8.98 -13.68 15.51
CA PRO A 264 -8.81 -12.30 15.93
C PRO A 264 -9.08 -12.07 17.42
N LEU A 265 -9.77 -12.96 18.13
CA LEU A 265 -10.07 -12.84 19.57
C LEU A 265 -8.95 -13.42 20.46
N LYS A 266 -7.95 -14.08 19.88
CA LYS A 266 -6.81 -14.66 20.59
C LYS A 266 -5.57 -13.75 20.61
N ILE A 267 -5.71 -12.47 20.27
CA ILE A 267 -4.60 -11.51 20.39
C ILE A 267 -4.21 -11.39 21.87
N ASP A 268 -2.90 -11.41 22.12
CA ASP A 268 -2.34 -11.32 23.47
C ASP A 268 -2.64 -9.95 24.09
N LEU A 269 -2.90 -9.94 25.41
CA LEU A 269 -3.36 -8.76 26.14
C LEU A 269 -2.19 -7.86 26.58
N ASP A 270 -1.37 -7.43 25.63
CA ASP A 270 -0.33 -6.44 25.86
C ASP A 270 -0.49 -5.24 24.92
N VAL A 271 0.02 -4.08 25.36
CA VAL A 271 -0.15 -2.80 24.66
C VAL A 271 0.38 -2.86 23.24
N LYS A 272 1.54 -3.48 23.05
CA LYS A 272 2.25 -3.48 21.78
C LYS A 272 1.51 -4.35 20.78
N THR A 273 1.16 -5.58 21.17
CA THR A 273 0.45 -6.53 20.31
C THR A 273 -0.94 -6.01 19.94
N LEU A 274 -1.73 -5.51 20.89
CA LEU A 274 -3.09 -5.03 20.58
C LEU A 274 -3.07 -3.81 19.66
N LYS A 275 -2.15 -2.87 19.88
CA LYS A 275 -2.00 -1.68 19.02
C LYS A 275 -1.61 -2.03 17.59
N ILE A 276 -0.77 -3.05 17.41
CA ILE A 276 -0.31 -3.51 16.09
C ILE A 276 -1.42 -4.32 15.40
N TYR A 277 -1.97 -5.31 16.10
CA TYR A 277 -2.76 -6.36 15.46
C TYR A 277 -4.25 -6.07 15.35
N ILE A 278 -4.87 -5.35 16.29
CA ILE A 278 -6.30 -5.05 16.19
C ILE A 278 -6.63 -4.30 14.89
N PRO A 279 -5.94 -3.19 14.54
CA PRO A 279 -6.28 -2.45 13.33
C PRO A 279 -6.13 -3.30 12.07
N VAL A 280 -5.00 -4.03 11.95
CA VAL A 280 -4.67 -4.80 10.75
C VAL A 280 -5.60 -6.00 10.61
N VAL A 281 -5.87 -6.74 11.69
CA VAL A 281 -6.77 -7.89 11.64
C VAL A 281 -8.21 -7.46 11.31
N LEU A 282 -8.67 -6.33 11.84
CA LEU A 282 -9.98 -5.78 11.50
C LEU A 282 -10.08 -5.33 10.05
N GLU A 283 -9.05 -4.67 9.54
CA GLU A 283 -8.98 -4.25 8.13
C GLU A 283 -9.08 -5.47 7.20
N ASN A 284 -8.33 -6.52 7.50
CA ASN A 284 -8.37 -7.76 6.71
C ASN A 284 -9.73 -8.45 6.79
N LEU A 285 -10.33 -8.52 7.98
CA LEU A 285 -11.67 -9.05 8.15
C LEU A 285 -12.72 -8.25 7.35
N LYS A 286 -12.59 -6.92 7.26
CA LYS A 286 -13.44 -6.07 6.42
C LYS A 286 -13.21 -6.26 4.92
N ASN A 287 -12.00 -6.65 4.52
CA ASN A 287 -11.67 -6.96 3.12
C ASN A 287 -12.25 -8.32 2.72
N ASP A 288 -12.15 -9.33 3.58
CA ASP A 288 -12.72 -10.66 3.36
C ASP A 288 -14.26 -10.64 3.38
N PHE A 289 -14.85 -9.73 4.15
CA PHE A 289 -16.30 -9.59 4.32
C PHE A 289 -16.75 -8.15 4.02
N PRO A 290 -17.04 -7.81 2.74
CA PRO A 290 -17.35 -6.43 2.34
C PRO A 290 -18.53 -5.78 3.08
N HIS A 291 -19.52 -6.57 3.51
CA HIS A 291 -20.66 -6.09 4.31
C HIS A 291 -20.25 -5.51 5.67
N LEU A 292 -19.05 -5.83 6.17
CA LEU A 292 -18.51 -5.31 7.43
C LEU A 292 -17.84 -3.93 7.29
N LYS A 293 -17.61 -3.42 6.07
CA LYS A 293 -16.90 -2.14 5.85
C LYS A 293 -17.55 -0.97 6.59
N ASN A 294 -18.89 -0.89 6.56
CA ASN A 294 -19.68 0.15 7.21
C ASN A 294 -20.26 -0.28 8.58
N SER A 295 -19.82 -1.43 9.10
CA SER A 295 -20.31 -1.95 10.38
C SER A 295 -19.51 -1.41 11.57
N LEU A 296 -20.11 -1.44 12.76
CA LEU A 296 -19.45 -1.11 14.04
C LEU A 296 -18.62 -2.27 14.61
N ILE A 297 -18.10 -3.14 13.74
CA ILE A 297 -17.35 -4.31 14.15
C ILE A 297 -16.06 -3.94 14.89
N ASP A 298 -15.44 -2.82 14.54
CA ASP A 298 -14.26 -2.29 15.24
C ASP A 298 -14.58 -1.93 16.70
N VAL A 299 -15.74 -1.32 16.93
CA VAL A 299 -16.26 -0.98 18.25
C VAL A 299 -16.49 -2.27 19.05
N LEU A 300 -17.17 -3.25 18.46
CA LEU A 300 -17.41 -4.55 19.08
C LEU A 300 -16.08 -5.24 19.45
N PHE A 301 -15.12 -5.26 18.53
CA PHE A 301 -13.82 -5.89 18.74
C PHE A 301 -13.08 -5.27 19.91
N ARG A 302 -12.97 -3.94 19.92
CA ARG A 302 -12.32 -3.18 21.00
C ARG A 302 -13.03 -3.41 22.33
N LEU A 303 -14.36 -3.45 22.35
CA LEU A 303 -15.13 -3.76 23.56
C LEU A 303 -14.81 -5.14 24.11
N ILE A 304 -14.73 -6.19 23.28
CA ILE A 304 -14.37 -7.54 23.74
C ILE A 304 -13.00 -7.52 24.46
N TYR A 305 -12.02 -6.82 23.90
CA TYR A 305 -10.70 -6.67 24.52
C TYR A 305 -10.74 -5.89 25.82
N ILE A 306 -11.49 -4.78 25.87
CA ILE A 306 -11.68 -3.99 27.09
C ILE A 306 -12.37 -4.85 28.16
N GLU A 307 -13.43 -5.58 27.83
CA GLU A 307 -14.13 -6.46 28.78
C GLU A 307 -13.21 -7.56 29.31
N ARG A 308 -12.34 -8.15 28.47
CA ARG A 308 -11.32 -9.12 28.91
C ARG A 308 -10.33 -8.51 29.91
N LEU A 309 -9.84 -7.30 29.66
CA LEU A 309 -8.95 -6.60 30.59
C LEU A 309 -9.65 -6.27 31.92
N LEU A 310 -10.91 -5.83 31.85
CA LEU A 310 -11.69 -5.48 33.03
C LEU A 310 -12.01 -6.71 33.92
N LYS A 311 -12.20 -7.90 33.32
CA LYS A 311 -12.45 -9.14 34.07
C LYS A 311 -11.32 -9.50 35.05
N ASN A 312 -10.09 -9.13 34.72
CA ASN A 312 -8.90 -9.50 35.52
C ASN A 312 -8.51 -8.46 36.57
N LYS A 313 -9.37 -7.47 36.87
CA LYS A 313 -9.07 -6.32 37.75
C LYS A 313 -7.78 -5.60 37.32
N PRO A 314 -7.87 -4.67 36.36
CA PRO A 314 -6.69 -4.18 35.66
C PRO A 314 -5.74 -3.37 36.55
N ALA A 315 -4.45 -3.57 36.33
CA ALA A 315 -3.36 -2.72 36.81
C ALA A 315 -3.29 -1.40 36.02
N LYS A 316 -2.47 -0.46 36.48
CA LYS A 316 -2.27 0.86 35.84
C LYS A 316 -1.90 0.77 34.36
N THR A 317 -1.10 -0.22 33.98
CA THR A 317 -0.67 -0.46 32.58
C THR A 317 -1.82 -0.93 31.70
N GLU A 318 -2.71 -1.77 32.21
CA GLU A 318 -3.90 -2.25 31.50
C GLU A 318 -4.95 -1.14 31.31
N TYR A 319 -5.06 -0.20 32.25
CA TYR A 319 -5.87 1.01 32.01
C TYR A 319 -5.32 1.88 30.87
N LYS A 320 -3.99 2.01 30.75
CA LYS A 320 -3.39 2.71 29.58
C LYS A 320 -3.73 1.99 28.27
N LEU A 321 -3.77 0.66 28.29
CA LEU A 321 -4.18 -0.14 27.15
C LEU A 321 -5.65 0.09 26.78
N ILE A 322 -6.54 0.10 27.76
CA ILE A 322 -7.95 0.45 27.56
C ILE A 322 -8.07 1.86 26.94
N HIS A 323 -7.27 2.82 27.41
CA HIS A 323 -7.24 4.15 26.83
C HIS A 323 -6.85 4.14 25.35
N SER A 324 -5.79 3.41 24.99
CA SER A 324 -5.37 3.26 23.59
C SER A 324 -6.46 2.62 22.72
N LEU A 325 -7.22 1.65 23.26
CA LEU A 325 -8.34 1.05 22.54
C LEU A 325 -9.51 2.02 22.32
N ILE A 326 -9.68 3.02 23.17
CA ILE A 326 -10.74 4.03 23.06
C ILE A 326 -10.37 5.18 22.11
N LEU A 327 -9.11 5.60 22.06
CA LEU A 327 -8.69 6.83 21.36
C LEU A 327 -9.14 6.88 19.89
N ASP A 328 -9.17 5.74 19.22
CA ASP A 328 -9.51 5.67 17.79
C ASP A 328 -11.02 5.70 17.53
N SER A 329 -11.88 5.54 18.55
CA SER A 329 -13.34 5.55 18.39
C SER A 329 -14.07 5.89 19.69
N SER A 330 -14.68 7.08 19.74
CA SER A 330 -15.49 7.53 20.89
C SER A 330 -16.74 6.67 21.13
N GLN A 331 -17.23 5.96 20.10
CA GLN A 331 -18.36 5.03 20.21
C GLN A 331 -18.05 3.85 21.13
N VAL A 332 -16.77 3.49 21.32
CA VAL A 332 -16.35 2.49 22.31
C VAL A 332 -16.76 2.92 23.72
N VAL A 333 -16.63 4.21 24.07
CA VAL A 333 -17.07 4.71 25.38
C VAL A 333 -18.58 4.63 25.53
N VAL A 334 -19.33 5.01 24.48
CA VAL A 334 -20.80 4.93 24.46
C VAL A 334 -21.25 3.51 24.76
N ALA A 335 -20.70 2.52 24.05
CA ALA A 335 -21.06 1.14 24.23
C ALA A 335 -20.60 0.56 25.57
N LEU A 336 -19.38 0.90 26.03
CA LEU A 336 -18.84 0.46 27.32
C LEU A 336 -19.69 0.97 28.50
N VAL A 337 -20.04 2.25 28.49
CA VAL A 337 -20.89 2.88 29.52
C VAL A 337 -22.32 2.35 29.41
N GLY A 338 -22.83 2.19 28.19
CA GLY A 338 -24.17 1.65 27.93
C GLY A 338 -24.36 0.23 28.48
N ARG A 339 -23.35 -0.64 28.32
CA ARG A 339 -23.37 -2.02 28.82
C ARG A 339 -23.19 -2.13 30.33
N ARG A 340 -22.56 -1.12 30.95
CA ARG A 340 -22.17 -1.06 32.36
C ARG A 340 -21.09 -2.10 32.68
N PHE A 341 -19.92 -1.63 33.09
CA PHE A 341 -18.86 -2.49 33.62
C PHE A 341 -18.96 -2.56 35.16
N ASN A 342 -18.12 -3.39 35.80
CA ASN A 342 -18.14 -3.54 37.26
C ASN A 342 -17.92 -2.20 37.97
N GLU A 343 -18.85 -1.82 38.87
CA GLU A 343 -18.83 -0.55 39.60
C GLU A 343 -17.51 -0.33 40.38
N SER A 344 -16.90 -1.39 40.89
CA SER A 344 -15.61 -1.31 41.62
C SER A 344 -14.45 -0.78 40.76
N LEU A 345 -14.58 -0.82 39.43
CA LEU A 345 -13.55 -0.37 38.49
C LEU A 345 -13.72 1.10 38.08
N ILE A 346 -14.81 1.76 38.47
CA ILE A 346 -15.14 3.13 38.04
C ILE A 346 -14.01 4.10 38.41
N GLU A 347 -13.51 4.07 39.64
CA GLU A 347 -12.45 4.99 40.07
C GLU A 347 -11.16 4.79 39.28
N GLY A 348 -10.76 3.53 39.07
CA GLY A 348 -9.57 3.18 38.29
C GLY A 348 -9.71 3.60 36.82
N MET A 349 -10.85 3.31 36.21
CA MET A 349 -11.19 3.72 34.84
C MET A 349 -11.12 5.24 34.70
N VAL A 350 -11.81 5.99 35.56
CA VAL A 350 -11.81 7.45 35.51
C VAL A 350 -10.41 7.97 35.75
N LYS A 351 -9.66 7.46 36.73
CA LYS A 351 -8.31 7.92 37.09
C LYS A 351 -7.26 7.65 36.01
N TYR A 352 -7.27 6.49 35.36
CA TYR A 352 -6.18 6.05 34.50
C TYR A 352 -6.51 6.00 33.00
N VAL A 353 -7.76 6.22 32.60
CA VAL A 353 -8.21 6.27 31.20
C VAL A 353 -8.65 7.70 30.86
N PRO A 354 -7.75 8.59 30.38
CA PRO A 354 -8.08 10.00 30.16
C PRO A 354 -9.30 10.22 29.27
N SER A 355 -9.49 9.41 28.23
CA SER A 355 -10.61 9.49 27.29
C SER A 355 -11.99 9.23 27.92
N MET A 356 -12.06 8.76 29.17
CA MET A 356 -13.33 8.58 29.89
C MET A 356 -14.04 9.89 30.20
N PHE A 357 -13.43 11.07 30.00
CA PHE A 357 -14.13 12.36 30.18
C PHE A 357 -15.41 12.45 29.32
N ILE A 358 -15.42 11.83 28.13
CA ILE A 358 -16.55 11.80 27.20
C ILE A 358 -17.75 11.03 27.79
N ALA A 359 -17.51 10.13 28.76
CA ALA A 359 -18.54 9.31 29.38
C ALA A 359 -19.57 10.11 30.19
N PHE A 360 -19.28 11.36 30.55
CA PHE A 360 -20.17 12.15 31.42
C PHE A 360 -21.56 12.34 30.82
N ASP A 361 -21.62 12.82 29.58
CA ASP A 361 -22.89 13.08 28.89
C ASP A 361 -23.67 11.79 28.63
N ILE A 362 -22.95 10.71 28.34
CA ILE A 362 -23.52 9.38 28.13
C ILE A 362 -24.11 8.87 29.46
N ALA A 363 -23.38 8.99 30.56
CA ALA A 363 -23.84 8.56 31.88
C ALA A 363 -25.07 9.33 32.33
N LEU A 364 -25.09 10.65 32.13
CA LEU A 364 -26.23 11.50 32.46
C LEU A 364 -27.49 11.08 31.67
N LYS A 365 -27.36 10.92 30.35
CA LYS A 365 -28.44 10.46 29.47
C LYS A 365 -28.95 9.07 29.89
N MET A 366 -28.03 8.14 30.15
CA MET A 366 -28.37 6.76 30.52
C MET A 366 -28.97 6.67 31.92
N TYR A 367 -28.58 7.54 32.85
CA TYR A 367 -29.20 7.65 34.16
C TYR A 367 -30.68 8.03 34.03
N PHE A 368 -31.02 9.04 33.22
CA PHE A 368 -32.43 9.41 33.05
C PHE A 368 -33.27 8.32 32.40
N LYS A 369 -32.67 7.48 31.55
CA LYS A 369 -33.34 6.35 30.93
C LYS A 369 -33.55 5.15 31.88
N SER A 370 -32.60 4.88 32.78
CA SER A 370 -32.56 3.62 33.54
C SER A 370 -32.64 3.75 35.05
N LYS A 371 -32.42 4.96 35.58
CA LYS A 371 -32.25 5.26 37.02
C LYS A 371 -31.22 4.38 37.74
N CYS A 372 -30.23 3.85 37.01
CA CYS A 372 -29.24 2.93 37.55
C CYS A 372 -28.12 3.65 38.33
N VAL A 373 -27.79 3.12 39.53
CA VAL A 373 -26.78 3.69 40.44
C VAL A 373 -25.37 3.72 39.84
N PHE A 374 -25.02 2.76 38.97
CA PHE A 374 -23.78 2.75 38.21
C PHE A 374 -23.47 4.12 37.57
N TYR A 375 -24.48 4.73 36.93
CA TYR A 375 -24.30 6.01 36.23
C TYR A 375 -24.08 7.18 37.19
N LEU A 376 -24.72 7.17 38.38
CA LEU A 376 -24.45 8.16 39.42
C LEU A 376 -23.02 8.06 39.94
N LYS A 377 -22.55 6.84 40.23
CA LYS A 377 -21.16 6.59 40.65
C LYS A 377 -20.15 7.07 39.61
N LEU A 378 -20.41 6.76 38.34
CA LEU A 378 -19.57 7.20 37.23
C LEU A 378 -19.55 8.73 37.09
N MET A 379 -20.70 9.40 37.14
CA MET A 379 -20.76 10.87 37.11
C MET A 379 -20.03 11.51 38.30
N SER A 380 -20.19 10.99 39.51
CA SER A 380 -19.49 11.51 40.71
C SER A 380 -17.97 11.38 40.58
N ALA A 381 -17.48 10.23 40.10
CA ALA A 381 -16.05 10.02 39.85
C ALA A 381 -15.52 10.94 38.75
N LEU A 382 -16.26 11.13 37.65
CA LEU A 382 -15.90 12.03 36.56
C LEU A 382 -15.86 13.49 37.01
N LEU A 383 -16.82 13.96 37.80
CA LEU A 383 -16.82 15.32 38.34
C LEU A 383 -15.65 15.56 39.28
N LYS A 384 -15.29 14.56 40.09
CA LYS A 384 -14.13 14.62 40.99
C LYS A 384 -12.82 14.80 40.21
N LYS A 385 -12.67 14.15 39.05
CA LYS A 385 -11.45 14.23 38.23
C LYS A 385 -11.46 15.37 37.21
N TYR A 386 -12.62 15.69 36.65
CA TYR A 386 -12.83 16.64 35.55
C TYR A 386 -13.92 17.66 35.90
N PRO A 387 -13.67 18.57 36.87
CA PRO A 387 -14.63 19.57 37.31
C PRO A 387 -14.78 20.72 36.28
N THR A 388 -15.46 20.47 35.17
CA THR A 388 -15.69 21.50 34.14
C THR A 388 -16.99 22.26 34.38
N ARG A 389 -16.98 23.59 34.17
CA ARG A 389 -18.19 24.44 34.30
C ARG A 389 -19.39 23.89 33.52
N ASN A 390 -19.14 23.32 32.35
CA ASN A 390 -20.19 22.70 31.51
C ASN A 390 -20.85 21.51 32.21
N ASN A 391 -20.07 20.60 32.81
CA ASN A 391 -20.61 19.45 33.54
C ASN A 391 -21.42 19.89 34.77
N PHE A 392 -20.94 20.91 35.49
CA PHE A 392 -21.68 21.50 36.61
C PHE A 392 -23.01 22.11 36.18
N LYS A 393 -23.03 22.85 35.07
CA LYS A 393 -24.27 23.43 34.50
C LYS A 393 -25.28 22.34 34.18
N LYS A 394 -24.86 21.28 33.48
CA LYS A 394 -25.71 20.12 33.14
C LYS A 394 -26.33 19.46 34.38
N ILE A 395 -25.59 19.34 35.48
CA ILE A 395 -26.15 18.80 36.74
C ILE A 395 -27.17 19.76 37.35
N LYS A 396 -26.87 21.08 37.38
CA LYS A 396 -27.81 22.10 37.87
C LYS A 396 -29.14 22.06 37.08
N ASP A 397 -29.06 21.97 35.76
CA ASP A 397 -30.23 21.91 34.87
C ASP A 397 -31.11 20.67 35.12
N HIS A 398 -30.58 19.64 35.80
CA HIS A 398 -31.31 18.41 36.11
C HIS A 398 -31.40 18.09 37.61
N MET A 399 -31.10 19.03 38.50
CA MET A 399 -31.04 18.80 39.95
C MET A 399 -32.33 18.18 40.50
N ASN A 400 -33.49 18.64 40.05
CA ASN A 400 -34.80 18.17 40.54
C ASN A 400 -35.07 16.68 40.27
N TYR A 401 -34.27 16.04 39.40
CA TYR A 401 -34.46 14.65 38.98
C TYR A 401 -33.35 13.71 39.45
N LEU A 402 -32.40 14.22 40.24
CA LEU A 402 -31.28 13.48 40.82
C LEU A 402 -31.55 13.13 42.29
N PRO A 403 -30.96 12.06 42.83
CA PRO A 403 -31.20 11.68 44.23
C PRO A 403 -30.65 12.73 45.19
N PRO A 404 -31.34 13.03 46.30
CA PRO A 404 -30.89 14.02 47.30
C PRO A 404 -29.48 13.73 47.84
N THR A 405 -29.14 12.46 48.01
CA THR A 405 -27.80 12.02 48.46
C THR A 405 -26.70 12.42 47.49
N PHE A 406 -26.94 12.27 46.18
CA PHE A 406 -26.00 12.68 45.14
C PHE A 406 -25.87 14.22 45.07
N ILE A 407 -26.99 14.94 45.19
CA ILE A 407 -27.00 16.41 45.18
C ILE A 407 -26.24 16.97 46.39
N MET A 408 -26.42 16.37 47.58
CA MET A 408 -25.71 16.76 48.78
C MET A 408 -24.19 16.57 48.64
N GLU A 409 -23.73 15.44 48.10
CA GLU A 409 -22.32 15.22 47.78
C GLU A 409 -21.78 16.20 46.73
N PHE A 410 -22.60 16.52 45.73
CA PHE A 410 -22.25 17.45 44.67
C PHE A 410 -22.09 18.88 45.20
N ASN A 411 -23.04 19.37 46.01
CA ASN A 411 -23.01 20.71 46.60
C ASN A 411 -21.84 20.88 47.58
N LYS A 412 -21.51 19.85 48.36
CA LYS A 412 -20.30 19.84 49.21
C LYS A 412 -19.02 20.07 48.39
N LYS A 413 -18.93 19.53 47.18
CA LYS A 413 -17.78 19.70 46.29
C LYS A 413 -17.81 21.04 45.54
N LEU A 414 -18.99 21.56 45.24
CA LEU A 414 -19.19 22.84 44.56
C LEU A 414 -18.78 24.02 45.46
N ASN A 415 -18.97 23.90 46.77
CA ASN A 415 -18.55 24.90 47.76
C ASN A 415 -17.03 24.90 48.04
N LEU A 416 -16.28 23.95 47.44
CA LEU A 416 -14.81 23.85 47.56
C LEU A 416 -14.08 24.36 46.30
N LEU A 417 -14.82 24.75 45.26
CA LEU A 417 -14.35 25.32 43.99
C LEU A 417 -14.80 26.78 43.90
#